data_AF-A0AAP6SHJ1-F1
#
_entry.id   AF-A0AAP6SHJ1-F1
#
_cell.length_a   1.000
_cell.length_b   1.000
_cell.length_c   1.000
_cell.angle_alpha   90.00
_cell.angle_beta   90.00
_cell.angle_gamma   90.00
#
_symmetry.space_group_name_H-M   'P 1'
#
loop_
_entity.id
_entity.type
_entity.pdbx_description
1 polymer ?
#
loop_
_entity_poly.entity_id
_entity_poly.type
_entity_poly.pdbx_seq_one_letter_code
_entity_poly.pdbx_strand_id
1 'polypeptide(L)'
;MATKPHKNTLLRIQHVCDITREHYEEGNLAKCYKQVWRRFVYPVYPMCYHTFLSYLRRGLEGFSDKPRDSQPSLFDDIDTGE
;
A
#
# COMPACT_ATOMS: atom_id res chain seq x y z
N MET A 1 -19.29 13.02 -1.93
CA MET A 1 -18.53 14.24 -2.27
C MET A 1 -17.09 14.05 -1.79
N ALA A 2 -16.09 14.15 -2.66
CA ALA A 2 -14.69 14.04 -2.24
C ALA A 2 -14.31 15.33 -1.48
N THR A 3 -14.18 15.23 -0.15
CA THR A 3 -13.70 16.34 0.67
C THR A 3 -12.21 16.57 0.42
N LYS A 4 -11.82 17.83 0.23
CA LYS A 4 -10.40 18.19 0.12
C LYS A 4 -9.69 17.78 1.42
N PRO A 5 -8.62 16.98 1.35
CA PRO A 5 -7.89 16.58 2.54
C PRO A 5 -7.28 17.81 3.22
N HIS A 6 -7.25 17.79 4.55
CA HIS A 6 -6.64 18.86 5.33
C HIS A 6 -5.14 18.98 5.02
N LYS A 7 -4.57 20.20 5.10
CA LYS A 7 -3.16 20.47 4.78
C LYS A 7 -2.18 19.54 5.52
N ASN A 8 -2.41 19.31 6.82
CA ASN A 8 -1.60 18.39 7.63
C ASN A 8 -1.65 16.94 7.13
N THR A 9 -2.80 16.50 6.60
CA THR A 9 -2.92 15.14 6.03
C THR A 9 -2.07 15.00 4.78
N LEU A 10 -2.02 16.04 3.93
CA LEU A 10 -1.17 16.05 2.75
C LEU A 10 0.31 16.01 3.11
N LEU A 11 0.73 16.84 4.08
CA LEU A 11 2.12 16.83 4.57
C LEU A 11 2.50 15.48 5.16
N ARG A 12 1.59 14.83 5.90
CA ARG A 12 1.82 13.48 6.44
C ARG A 12 1.96 12.44 5.33
N ILE A 13 1.11 12.50 4.30
CA ILE A 13 1.21 11.59 3.15
C ILE A 13 2.55 11.77 2.44
N GLN A 14 2.95 13.02 2.18
CA GLN A 14 4.22 13.34 1.53
C GLN A 14 5.40 12.75 2.30
N HIS A 15 5.49 13.06 3.60
CA HIS A 15 6.60 12.59 4.44
C HIS A 15 6.67 11.07 4.53
N VAL A 16 5.51 10.39 4.63
CA VAL A 16 5.46 8.92 4.60
C VAL A 16 5.96 8.36 3.28
N CYS A 17 5.59 8.98 2.15
CA CYS A 17 6.07 8.57 0.83
C CYS A 17 7.59 8.77 0.70
N ASP A 18 8.12 9.86 1.26
CA ASP A 18 9.55 10.18 1.21
C ASP A 18 10.38 9.16 2.03
N ILE A 19 9.99 8.86 3.27
CA ILE A 19 10.61 7.80 4.08
C ILE A 19 10.54 6.46 3.35
N THR A 20 9.40 6.18 2.71
CA THR A 20 9.22 4.91 2.00
C THR A 20 10.15 4.82 0.80
N ARG A 21 10.30 5.90 0.02
CA ARG A 21 11.16 5.94 -1.16
C ARG A 21 12.65 5.79 -0.80
N GLU A 22 13.07 6.30 0.35
CA GLU A 22 14.46 6.18 0.82
C GLU A 22 14.83 4.73 1.20
N HIS A 23 13.89 3.96 1.73
CA HIS A 23 14.18 2.65 2.31
C HIS A 23 13.61 1.46 1.52
N TYR A 24 12.73 1.69 0.56
CA TYR A 24 12.14 0.65 -0.28
C TYR A 24 13.09 0.25 -1.40
N GLU A 25 13.31 -1.06 -1.56
CA GLU A 25 14.05 -1.63 -2.68
C GLU A 25 13.25 -2.78 -3.30
N GLU A 26 13.00 -2.71 -4.61
CA GLU A 26 12.31 -3.76 -5.34
C GLU A 26 13.12 -5.06 -5.34
N GLY A 27 12.45 -6.18 -5.15
CA GLY A 27 13.09 -7.50 -5.11
C GLY A 27 13.80 -7.85 -3.79
N ASN A 28 13.91 -6.92 -2.83
CA ASN A 28 14.51 -7.18 -1.53
C ASN A 28 13.45 -7.37 -0.43
N LEU A 29 13.26 -8.61 0.03
CA LEU A 29 12.27 -8.93 1.09
C LEU A 29 12.55 -8.21 2.42
N ALA A 30 13.82 -7.90 2.72
CA ALA A 30 14.19 -7.15 3.93
C ALA A 30 13.78 -5.67 3.86
N LYS A 31 13.59 -5.14 2.65
CA LYS A 31 13.22 -3.75 2.34
C LYS A 31 11.86 -3.63 1.64
N CYS A 32 11.00 -4.63 1.80
CA CYS A 32 9.63 -4.54 1.32
C CYS A 32 8.82 -3.49 2.10
N TYR A 33 7.70 -3.04 1.52
CA TYR A 33 6.80 -2.05 2.14
C TYR A 33 6.42 -2.36 3.60
N LYS A 34 6.20 -3.64 3.92
CA LYS A 34 5.85 -4.06 5.29
C LYS A 34 7.03 -3.89 6.26
N GLN A 35 8.25 -4.17 5.85
CA GLN A 35 9.44 -3.96 6.68
C GLN A 35 9.76 -2.47 6.83
N VAL A 36 9.64 -1.71 5.73
CA VAL A 36 9.84 -0.26 5.74
C VAL A 36 8.85 0.42 6.68
N TRP A 37 7.57 0.04 6.59
CA TRP A 37 6.54 0.49 7.52
C TRP A 37 6.91 0.18 8.98
N ARG A 38 7.26 -1.08 9.27
CA ARG A 38 7.54 -1.51 10.65
C ARG A 38 8.78 -0.82 11.25
N ARG A 39 9.83 -0.60 10.46
CA ARG A 39 11.13 -0.12 10.95
C ARG A 39 11.27 1.40 10.93
N PHE A 40 10.73 2.08 9.91
CA PHE A 40 10.97 3.51 9.69
C PHE A 40 9.71 4.35 9.87
N VAL A 41 8.55 3.88 9.40
CA VAL A 41 7.32 4.69 9.42
C VAL A 41 6.59 4.59 10.74
N TYR A 42 6.38 3.40 11.28
CA TYR A 42 5.63 3.16 12.52
C TYR A 42 6.18 3.91 13.75
N PRO A 43 7.51 4.04 13.94
CA PRO A 43 8.07 4.83 15.03
C PRO A 43 7.76 6.33 14.94
N VAL A 44 7.62 6.87 13.73
CA VAL A 44 7.34 8.31 13.48
C VAL A 44 5.84 8.57 13.45
N TYR A 45 5.09 7.70 12.77
CA TYR A 45 3.65 7.75 12.61
C TYR A 45 3.05 6.39 12.98
N PRO A 46 2.60 6.19 14.23
CA PRO A 46 1.97 4.95 14.65
C PRO A 46 0.60 4.84 13.98
N MET A 47 0.58 4.20 12.82
CA MET A 47 -0.60 3.92 12.02
C MET A 47 -0.61 2.45 11.60
N CYS A 48 -1.80 1.92 11.37
CA CYS A 48 -1.92 0.56 10.86
C CYS A 48 -1.35 0.46 9.44
N TYR A 49 -0.93 -0.75 9.06
CA TYR A 49 -0.35 -1.02 7.75
C TYR A 49 -1.31 -0.66 6.61
N HIS A 50 -2.62 -0.84 6.79
CA HIS A 50 -3.62 -0.48 5.79
C HIS A 50 -3.66 1.04 5.51
N THR A 51 -3.59 1.88 6.55
CA THR A 51 -3.50 3.33 6.38
C THR A 51 -2.21 3.73 5.69
N PHE A 52 -1.10 3.09 6.02
CA PHE A 52 0.17 3.29 5.34
C PHE A 52 0.06 3.00 3.83
N LEU A 53 -0.48 1.84 3.44
CA LEU A 53 -0.72 1.53 2.03
C LEU A 53 -1.66 2.51 1.35
N SER A 54 -2.70 2.96 2.06
CA SER A 54 -3.62 3.99 1.56
C SER A 54 -2.90 5.32 1.27
N TYR A 55 -1.80 5.63 1.96
CA TYR A 55 -1.00 6.83 1.69
C TYR A 55 -0.11 6.64 0.47
N LEU A 56 0.52 5.47 0.32
CA LEU A 56 1.30 5.17 -0.87
C LEU A 56 0.44 5.22 -2.14
N ARG A 57 -0.78 4.66 -2.10
CA ARG A 57 -1.75 4.77 -3.21
C ARG A 57 -2.08 6.21 -3.61
N ARG A 58 -1.98 7.15 -2.66
CA ARG A 58 -2.37 8.55 -2.86
C ARG A 58 -1.22 9.47 -3.25
N GLY A 59 0.02 9.11 -2.92
CA GLY A 59 1.16 10.02 -3.01
C GLY A 59 2.48 9.41 -3.52
N LEU A 60 2.56 8.09 -3.69
CA LEU A 60 3.75 7.44 -4.22
C LEU A 60 3.55 7.08 -5.70
N GLU A 61 4.22 7.82 -6.58
CA GLU A 61 4.27 7.49 -8.02
C GLU A 61 4.89 6.10 -8.22
N GLY A 62 4.24 5.26 -9.01
CA GLY A 62 4.69 3.88 -9.27
C GLY A 62 4.24 2.83 -8.24
N PHE A 63 3.47 3.20 -7.21
CA PHE A 63 2.86 2.21 -6.32
C PHE A 63 1.82 1.37 -7.07
N SER A 64 2.19 0.14 -7.44
CA SER A 64 1.27 -0.87 -7.99
C SER A 64 0.83 -1.80 -6.88
N ASP A 65 -0.32 -1.51 -6.26
CA ASP A 65 -1.11 -2.54 -5.60
C ASP A 65 -1.68 -3.39 -6.74
N LYS A 66 -0.91 -4.39 -7.22
CA LYS A 66 -1.46 -5.29 -8.23
C LYS A 66 -2.76 -5.84 -7.64
N PRO A 67 -3.93 -5.54 -8.23
CA PRO A 67 -5.15 -6.13 -7.75
C PRO A 67 -4.94 -7.64 -7.79
N ARG A 68 -5.38 -8.32 -6.73
CA ARG A 68 -5.26 -9.77 -6.60
C ARG A 68 -6.29 -10.44 -7.52
N ASP A 69 -6.41 -9.98 -8.76
CA ASP A 69 -7.46 -10.34 -9.69
C ASP A 69 -6.87 -11.15 -10.83
N SER A 70 -6.74 -12.45 -10.53
CA SER A 70 -7.01 -13.58 -11.42
C SER A 70 -6.88 -14.86 -10.59
N GLN A 71 -7.47 -14.91 -9.38
CA GLN A 71 -7.76 -16.23 -8.83
C GLN A 71 -8.94 -16.77 -9.65
N PRO A 72 -8.75 -17.82 -10.47
CA PRO A 72 -9.90 -18.51 -11.05
C PRO A 72 -10.78 -18.96 -9.90
N SER A 73 -12.10 -18.83 -10.06
CA SER A 73 -13.00 -19.29 -9.03
C SER A 73 -12.91 -20.82 -8.97
N LEU A 74 -12.94 -21.40 -7.77
CA LEU A 74 -12.88 -22.85 -7.58
C LEU A 74 -14.07 -23.58 -8.26
N PHE A 75 -15.09 -22.83 -8.66
CA PHE A 75 -16.34 -23.32 -9.22
C PHE A 75 -16.47 -23.08 -10.73
N ASP A 76 -15.46 -22.52 -11.40
CA ASP A 76 -15.49 -22.32 -12.87
C ASP A 76 -15.58 -23.67 -13.64
N ASP A 77 -15.20 -24.80 -13.04
CA ASP A 77 -15.20 -26.14 -13.66
C ASP A 77 -16.40 -27.03 -13.28
N ILE A 78 -17.36 -26.56 -12.47
CA ILE A 78 -18.55 -27.37 -12.12
C ILE A 78 -19.63 -27.15 -13.18
N ASP A 79 -19.43 -27.78 -14.35
CA ASP A 79 -20.46 -27.95 -15.36
C ASP A 79 -21.59 -28.82 -14.76
N THR A 80 -22.73 -28.20 -14.46
CA THR A 80 -23.93 -28.91 -14.03
C THR A 80 -24.53 -29.53 -15.29
N GLY A 81 -24.03 -30.71 -15.63
CA GLY A 81 -24.51 -31.49 -16.76
C GLY A 81 -26.01 -31.73 -16.67
N GLU A 82 -26.70 -31.38 -17.76
CA GLU A 82 -28.05 -31.83 -18.09
C GLU A 82 -27.98 -32.97 -19.11
#